data_AF-A0A803N8A1-F1
#
_entry.id   AF-A0A803N8A1-F1
#
_cell.length_a   1.000
_cell.length_b   1.000
_cell.length_c   1.000
_cell.angle_alpha   90.00
_cell.angle_beta   90.00
_cell.angle_gamma   90.00
#
_symmetry.space_group_name_H-M   'P 1'
#
loop_
_entity.id
_entity.type
_entity.pdbx_description
1 polymer ?
#
loop_
_entity_poly.entity_id
_entity_poly.type
_entity_poly.pdbx_seq_one_letter_code
_entity_poly.pdbx_strand_id
1 'polypeptide(L)'
;MMQKLGSSSASKSERKGESSSKGKKRKGSPDDDYEIQVLKEGLDSVAEARREGNSILKQIYPRVFSRDEIFEEILNLGVEESQQLKAYRFFNANETRVREFFGCPQRIRKAFLIQMMEEEGVSN
;
A
#
# COMPACT_ATOMS: atom_id res chain seq x y z
N MET A 1 37.64 -47.44 -36.64
CA MET A 1 36.38 -47.62 -37.39
C MET A 1 35.29 -46.83 -36.69
N MET A 2 34.93 -45.66 -37.21
CA MET A 2 33.62 -44.99 -37.03
C MET A 2 33.70 -43.63 -37.75
N GLN A 3 32.89 -43.50 -38.79
CA GLN A 3 32.69 -42.29 -39.58
C GLN A 3 31.32 -41.67 -39.28
N LYS A 4 31.33 -40.35 -39.31
CA LYS A 4 30.32 -39.40 -39.83
C LYS A 4 28.97 -39.16 -39.14
N LEU A 5 28.81 -37.85 -38.94
CA LEU A 5 27.65 -37.00 -38.69
C LEU A 5 26.46 -37.27 -39.62
N GLY A 6 25.25 -37.04 -39.10
CA GLY A 6 24.03 -36.83 -39.87
C GLY A 6 22.95 -36.18 -39.01
N SER A 7 22.75 -34.87 -39.20
CA SER A 7 21.61 -34.12 -38.67
C SER A 7 20.41 -34.20 -39.63
N SER A 8 19.24 -33.86 -39.09
CA SER A 8 18.02 -33.41 -39.78
C SER A 8 17.02 -34.50 -40.16
N SER A 9 15.87 -34.47 -39.48
CA SER A 9 14.60 -34.71 -40.13
C SER A 9 13.50 -33.84 -39.52
N ALA A 10 12.68 -33.35 -40.42
CA ALA A 10 11.76 -32.25 -40.27
C ALA A 10 10.49 -32.62 -39.48
N SER A 11 9.96 -31.56 -38.86
CA SER A 11 8.56 -31.29 -38.54
C SER A 11 7.50 -32.22 -39.16
N LYS A 12 6.66 -32.78 -38.29
CA LYS A 12 5.28 -33.14 -38.66
C LYS A 12 4.32 -32.63 -37.59
N SER A 13 3.68 -31.51 -37.89
CA SER A 13 2.53 -30.99 -37.17
C SER A 13 1.30 -31.82 -37.54
N GLU A 14 0.80 -32.62 -36.61
CA GLU A 14 -0.55 -33.17 -36.67
C GLU A 14 -1.35 -32.57 -35.51
N ARG A 15 -2.01 -31.44 -35.79
CA ARG A 15 -3.13 -30.95 -34.98
C ARG A 15 -4.36 -31.76 -35.40
N LYS A 16 -4.91 -32.56 -34.49
CA LYS A 16 -6.32 -32.96 -34.56
C LYS A 16 -6.78 -33.50 -33.21
N GLY A 17 -7.86 -32.89 -32.70
CA GLY A 17 -8.57 -33.33 -31.52
C GLY A 17 -9.01 -32.15 -30.67
N GLU A 18 -10.00 -31.39 -31.15
CA GLU A 18 -10.83 -30.57 -30.27
C GLU A 18 -11.46 -31.49 -29.22
N SER A 19 -10.88 -31.51 -28.02
CA SER A 19 -11.61 -31.99 -26.85
C SER A 19 -12.62 -30.91 -26.49
N SER A 20 -13.79 -30.98 -27.12
CA SER A 20 -14.99 -30.33 -26.58
C SER A 20 -15.26 -30.98 -25.22
N SER A 21 -14.71 -30.39 -24.16
CA SER A 21 -15.05 -30.69 -22.77
C SER A 21 -16.50 -30.28 -22.55
N LYS A 22 -17.42 -31.21 -22.82
CA LYS A 22 -18.82 -31.08 -22.42
C LYS A 22 -18.83 -31.06 -20.89
N GLY A 23 -18.77 -29.85 -20.32
CA GLY A 23 -18.90 -29.62 -18.89
C GLY A 23 -20.24 -30.19 -18.44
N LYS A 24 -20.20 -31.34 -17.78
CA LYS A 24 -21.37 -31.94 -17.14
C LYS A 24 -21.74 -31.02 -15.98
N LYS A 25 -22.76 -30.17 -16.17
CA LYS A 25 -23.36 -29.38 -15.09
C LYS A 25 -23.92 -30.38 -14.07
N ARG A 26 -23.19 -30.58 -12.97
CA ARG A 26 -23.71 -31.30 -11.80
C ARG A 26 -24.79 -30.40 -11.21
N LYS A 27 -25.99 -30.95 -11.01
CA LYS A 27 -27.04 -30.30 -10.24
C LYS A 27 -26.56 -30.37 -8.79
N GLY A 28 -26.18 -29.22 -8.21
CA GLY A 28 -25.76 -29.14 -6.81
C GLY A 28 -26.84 -29.73 -5.92
N SER A 29 -26.44 -30.49 -4.90
CA SER A 29 -27.37 -30.93 -3.88
C SER A 29 -27.67 -29.74 -2.95
N PRO A 30 -28.86 -29.66 -2.34
CA PRO A 30 -29.17 -28.61 -1.38
C PRO A 30 -28.19 -28.52 -0.20
N ASP A 31 -27.50 -29.63 0.10
CA ASP A 31 -26.45 -29.73 1.13
C ASP A 31 -25.17 -28.99 0.68
N ASP A 32 -24.77 -29.15 -0.58
CA ASP A 32 -23.66 -28.40 -1.17
C ASP A 32 -23.94 -26.88 -1.14
N ASP A 33 -25.19 -26.48 -1.41
CA ASP A 33 -25.59 -25.07 -1.39
C ASP A 33 -25.53 -24.47 0.04
N TYR A 34 -25.91 -25.25 1.06
CA TYR A 34 -25.80 -24.87 2.47
C TYR A 34 -24.34 -24.75 2.93
N GLU A 35 -23.49 -25.73 2.59
CA GLU A 35 -22.07 -25.67 2.90
C GLU A 35 -21.40 -24.46 2.25
N ILE A 36 -21.71 -24.18 0.98
CA ILE A 36 -21.21 -22.99 0.27
C ILE A 36 -21.67 -21.70 0.97
N GLN A 37 -22.91 -21.66 1.46
CA GLN A 37 -23.43 -20.50 2.18
C GLN A 37 -22.68 -20.28 3.50
N VAL A 38 -22.51 -21.32 4.31
CA VAL A 38 -21.77 -21.25 5.59
C VAL A 38 -20.32 -20.79 5.36
N LEU A 39 -19.67 -21.31 4.31
CA LEU A 39 -18.30 -20.91 3.95
C LEU A 39 -18.22 -19.43 3.53
N LYS A 40 -19.21 -18.93 2.78
CA LYS A 40 -19.28 -17.52 2.40
C LYS A 40 -19.47 -16.62 3.61
N GLU A 41 -20.43 -16.95 4.48
CA GLU A 41 -20.70 -16.20 5.70
C GLU A 41 -19.46 -16.15 6.61
N GLY A 42 -18.76 -17.27 6.76
CA GLY A 42 -17.49 -17.32 7.49
C GLY A 42 -16.40 -16.43 6.87
N LEU A 43 -16.27 -16.42 5.54
CA LEU A 43 -15.30 -15.59 4.84
C LEU A 43 -15.63 -14.10 4.97
N ASP A 44 -16.91 -13.73 4.85
CA ASP A 44 -17.36 -12.36 5.02
C ASP A 44 -17.11 -11.87 6.44
N SER A 45 -17.37 -12.70 7.45
CA SER A 45 -17.05 -12.40 8.85
C SER A 45 -15.55 -12.15 9.08
N VAL A 46 -14.67 -12.97 8.49
CA VAL A 46 -13.21 -12.77 8.56
C VAL A 46 -12.80 -11.47 7.86
N ALA A 47 -13.40 -11.16 6.71
CA ALA A 47 -13.13 -9.93 5.98
C ALA A 47 -13.57 -8.68 6.78
N GLU A 48 -14.73 -8.75 7.45
CA GLU A 48 -15.22 -7.72 8.37
C GLU A 48 -14.29 -7.53 9.56
N ALA A 49 -13.94 -8.60 10.26
CA ALA A 49 -13.02 -8.56 11.40
C ALA A 49 -11.66 -7.94 11.00
N ARG A 50 -11.16 -8.27 9.81
CA ARG A 50 -9.93 -7.65 9.27
C ARG A 50 -10.10 -6.14 9.01
N ARG A 51 -11.23 -5.72 8.42
CA ARG A 51 -11.51 -4.29 8.16
C ARG A 51 -11.62 -3.51 9.47
N GLU A 52 -12.33 -4.06 10.44
CA GLU A 52 -12.51 -3.44 11.76
C GLU A 52 -11.18 -3.35 12.51
N GLY A 53 -10.41 -4.45 12.54
CA GLY A 53 -9.06 -4.46 13.10
C GLY A 53 -8.15 -3.39 12.48
N ASN A 54 -8.18 -3.23 11.16
CA ASN A 54 -7.41 -2.18 10.48
C ASN A 54 -7.89 -0.76 10.83
N SER A 55 -9.18 -0.56 11.07
CA SER A 55 -9.72 0.73 11.50
C SER A 55 -9.22 1.09 12.89
N ILE A 56 -9.25 0.13 13.82
CA ILE A 56 -8.75 0.29 15.18
C ILE A 56 -7.25 0.59 15.17
N LEU A 57 -6.46 -0.12 14.35
CA LEU A 57 -5.02 0.14 14.22
C LEU A 57 -4.73 1.59 13.78
N LYS A 58 -5.53 2.16 12.87
CA LYS A 58 -5.38 3.57 12.46
C LYS A 58 -5.71 4.58 13.56
N GLN A 59 -6.54 4.20 14.52
CA GLN A 59 -6.90 5.06 15.65
C GLN A 59 -5.87 5.00 16.78
N ILE A 60 -5.29 3.82 17.02
CA ILE A 60 -4.36 3.60 18.13
C ILE A 60 -2.92 3.93 17.74
N TYR A 61 -2.50 3.63 16.50
CA TYR A 61 -1.15 3.92 16.06
C TYR A 61 -1.03 5.37 15.56
N PRO A 62 -0.07 6.15 16.10
CA PRO A 62 0.27 7.45 15.53
C PRO A 62 0.64 7.28 14.06
N ARG A 63 0.03 8.08 13.17
CA ARG A 63 0.41 8.10 11.77
C ARG A 63 1.90 8.43 11.66
N VAL A 64 2.65 7.58 10.97
CA VAL A 64 4.04 7.83 10.61
C VAL A 64 4.04 8.53 9.26
N PHE A 65 4.68 9.70 9.20
CA PHE A 65 4.82 10.48 7.97
C PHE A 65 6.17 10.14 7.32
N SER A 66 6.14 9.88 6.02
CA SER A 66 7.37 9.72 5.25
C SER A 66 8.11 11.06 5.12
N ARG A 67 9.40 11.00 4.81
CA ARG A 67 10.21 12.21 4.60
C ARG A 67 9.67 13.04 3.43
N ASP A 68 9.18 12.39 2.38
CA ASP A 68 8.59 13.04 1.22
C ASP A 68 7.27 13.72 1.61
N GLU A 69 6.41 13.06 2.40
CA GLU A 69 5.17 13.67 2.91
C GLU A 69 5.45 14.91 3.77
N ILE A 70 6.50 14.87 4.61
CA ILE A 70 6.94 16.03 5.41
C ILE A 70 7.39 17.17 4.49
N PHE A 71 8.19 16.86 3.48
CA PHE A 71 8.72 17.87 2.57
C PHE A 71 7.63 18.51 1.72
N GLU A 72 6.71 17.71 1.17
CA GLU A 72 5.55 18.21 0.42
C GLU A 72 4.67 19.12 1.29
N GLU A 73 4.44 18.77 2.56
CA GLU A 73 3.69 19.65 3.45
C GLU A 73 4.39 21.00 3.69
N ILE A 74 5.72 21.02 3.83
CA ILE A 74 6.49 22.27 3.93
C ILE A 74 6.28 23.15 2.69
N LEU A 75 6.30 22.56 1.49
CA LEU A 75 6.05 23.27 0.24
C LEU A 75 4.62 23.83 0.20
N ASN A 76 3.64 23.02 0.60
CA ASN A 76 2.22 23.40 0.62
C ASN A 76 1.91 24.54 1.60
N LEU A 77 2.69 24.69 2.66
CA LEU A 77 2.58 25.83 3.59
C LEU A 77 3.09 27.16 3.00
N GLY A 78 3.79 27.12 1.86
CA GLY A 78 4.40 28.31 1.25
C GLY A 78 5.46 28.92 2.16
N VAL A 79 6.28 28.09 2.80
CA VAL A 79 7.47 28.53 3.53
C VAL A 79 8.49 29.06 2.53
N GLU A 80 9.18 30.15 2.86
CA GLU A 80 10.25 30.73 2.04
C GLU A 80 11.28 29.67 1.64
N GLU A 81 11.71 29.67 0.38
CA GLU A 81 12.62 28.65 -0.17
C GLU A 81 13.91 28.50 0.66
N SER A 82 14.43 29.62 1.16
CA SER A 82 15.60 29.68 2.05
C SER A 82 15.41 28.97 3.40
N GLN A 83 14.16 28.77 3.83
CA GLN A 83 13.79 28.13 5.09
C GLN A 83 13.28 26.69 4.91
N GLN A 84 12.90 26.27 3.70
CA GLN A 84 12.34 24.93 3.45
C GLN A 84 13.29 23.80 3.89
N LEU A 85 14.58 23.90 3.52
CA LEU A 85 15.58 22.90 3.93
C LEU A 85 15.85 22.94 5.44
N LYS A 86 15.72 24.11 6.08
CA LYS A 86 15.85 24.25 7.54
C LYS A 86 14.67 23.57 8.24
N ALA A 87 13.45 23.81 7.78
CA ALA A 87 12.24 23.14 8.27
C ALA A 87 12.30 21.62 8.07
N TYR A 88 12.78 21.16 6.91
CA TYR A 88 12.95 19.74 6.64
C TYR A 88 13.96 19.10 7.61
N ARG A 89 15.12 19.73 7.82
CA ARG A 89 16.10 19.25 8.82
C ARG A 89 15.53 19.28 10.24
N PHE A 90 14.79 20.33 10.59
CA PHE A 90 14.14 20.49 11.88
C PHE A 90 13.20 19.32 12.21
N PHE A 91 12.34 18.93 11.26
CA PHE A 91 11.46 17.78 11.43
C PHE A 91 12.18 16.44 11.47
N ASN A 92 13.19 16.24 10.62
CA ASN A 92 13.94 14.98 10.58
C ASN A 92 14.84 14.75 11.81
N ALA A 93 15.11 15.78 12.61
CA ALA A 93 15.91 15.66 13.82
C ALA A 93 15.12 15.07 15.01
N ASN A 94 13.79 15.17 15.02
CA ASN A 94 12.96 14.64 16.10
C ASN A 94 11.53 14.32 15.63
N GLU A 95 11.16 13.04 15.69
CA GLU A 95 9.83 12.55 15.32
C GLU A 95 8.68 13.16 16.14
N THR A 96 8.96 13.62 17.35
CA THR A 96 7.97 14.29 18.21
C THR A 96 7.48 15.60 17.57
N ARG A 97 8.39 16.36 16.93
CA ARG A 97 8.04 17.61 16.24
C ARG A 97 7.10 17.37 15.07
N VAL A 98 7.34 16.29 14.33
CA VAL A 98 6.47 15.86 13.23
C VAL A 98 5.07 15.57 13.78
N ARG A 99 4.98 14.85 14.89
CA ARG A 99 3.70 14.52 15.52
C ARG A 99 2.94 15.74 16.00
N GLU A 100 3.61 16.66 16.70
CA GLU A 100 3.01 17.91 17.17
C GLU A 100 2.52 18.78 16.01
N PHE A 101 3.35 18.92 14.97
CA PHE A 101 3.02 19.68 13.78
C PHE A 101 1.83 19.12 13.00
N PHE A 102 1.79 17.80 12.76
CA PHE A 102 0.66 17.19 12.06
C PHE A 102 -0.60 17.05 12.91
N GLY A 103 -0.47 17.07 14.24
CA GLY A 103 -1.60 17.23 15.17
C GLY A 103 -2.22 18.62 15.15
N CYS A 104 -1.47 19.63 14.70
CA CYS A 104 -1.91 21.01 14.57
C CYS A 104 -2.88 21.18 13.38
N PRO A 105 -4.00 21.91 13.52
CA PRO A 105 -4.90 22.20 12.41
C PRO A 105 -4.21 22.90 11.24
N GLN A 106 -4.48 22.45 10.00
CA GLN A 106 -3.79 22.92 8.79
C GLN A 106 -3.72 24.44 8.66
N ARG A 107 -4.81 25.16 8.99
CA ARG A 107 -4.91 26.62 8.91
C ARG A 107 -3.87 27.39 9.74
N ILE A 108 -3.30 26.79 10.79
CA ILE A 108 -2.31 27.43 11.66
C ILE A 108 -0.92 26.78 11.58
N ARG A 109 -0.74 25.70 10.80
CA ARG A 109 0.52 24.94 10.72
C ARG A 109 1.72 25.79 10.32
N LYS A 110 1.55 26.77 9.41
CA LYS A 110 2.65 27.65 9.00
C LYS A 110 3.17 28.48 10.16
N ALA A 111 2.28 29.16 10.89
CA ALA A 111 2.66 29.96 12.05
C ALA A 111 3.26 29.08 13.15
N PHE A 112 2.69 27.91 13.36
CA PHE A 112 3.19 26.94 14.34
C PHE A 112 4.61 26.44 13.99
N LEU A 113 4.89 26.12 12.73
CA LEU A 113 6.22 25.72 12.26
C LEU A 113 7.26 26.81 12.51
N ILE A 114 6.94 28.07 12.17
CA ILE A 114 7.83 29.21 12.39
C ILE A 114 8.15 29.35 13.87
N GLN A 115 7.13 29.32 14.74
CA GLN A 115 7.30 29.40 16.18
C GLN A 115 8.21 28.27 16.72
N MET A 116 7.93 27.02 16.35
CA MET A 116 8.76 25.88 16.77
C MET A 116 10.23 26.02 16.34
N MET A 117 10.47 26.52 15.12
CA MET A 117 11.83 26.73 14.61
C MET A 117 12.53 27.89 15.32
N GLU A 118 11.80 28.95 15.71
CA GLU A 118 12.34 30.09 16.45
C GLU A 118 12.74 29.72 17.87
N GLU A 119 11.88 28.96 18.56
CA GLU A 119 12.14 28.45 19.92
C GLU A 119 13.41 27.59 19.99
N GLU A 120 13.77 26.93 18.88
CA GLU A 120 14.99 26.12 18.76
C GLU A 120 16.17 26.84 18.07
N GLY A 121 16.03 28.12 17.74
CA GLY A 121 17.12 28.91 17.13
C GLY A 121 17.45 28.53 15.69
N VAL A 122 16.49 27.95 14.95
CA VAL A 122 16.65 27.47 13.57
C VAL A 122 16.32 28.56 12.53
N SER A 123 15.62 29.63 12.92
CA SER A 123 14.99 30.60 12.01
C SER A 123 15.88 31.75 11.49
N ASN A 124 17.19 31.78 11.80
CA ASN A 124 18.09 32.88 11.40
C ASN A 124 18.46 32.85 9.91
#